data_AF-A0A5K1IUB5-F1
#
_entry.id   AF-A0A5K1IUB5-F1
#
_cell.length_a   1.000
_cell.length_b   1.000
_cell.length_c   1.000
_cell.angle_alpha   90.00
_cell.angle_beta   90.00
_cell.angle_gamma   90.00
#
_symmetry.space_group_name_H-M   'P 1'
#
loop_
_entity.id
_entity.type
_entity.pdbx_description
1 polymer ?
#
loop_
_entity_poly.entity_id
_entity_poly.type
_entity_poly.pdbx_seq_one_letter_code
_entity_poly.pdbx_strand_id
1 'polypeptide(L)'
;MKRNIVLPIVTATVLVVAVLTFALPKILEGNGVAGAADPKAEQFAQGQDVVIKASDISSDASYYDYDANGTKVQLFAVKASDGTARVALNTCQVCQGSPKAYFVQNGDNFVCQNCGNSFASTQVGDAAQGCDPIPVTNADYTIKDNTIVVPASFLDQYASSFTNWKKA
;
A
#
# COMPACT_ATOMS: atom_id res chain seq x y z
N MET A 1 -50.65 41.58 -50.10
CA MET A 1 -50.38 41.99 -48.70
C MET A 1 -49.10 41.30 -48.24
N LYS A 2 -48.20 42.10 -47.64
CA LYS A 2 -47.12 41.82 -46.68
C LYS A 2 -46.39 40.45 -46.71
N ARG A 3 -45.08 40.58 -46.96
CA ARG A 3 -43.93 39.69 -46.71
C ARG A 3 -44.13 38.73 -45.53
N ASN A 4 -43.72 37.47 -45.71
CA ASN A 4 -43.03 36.71 -44.68
C ASN A 4 -41.76 36.09 -45.28
N ILE A 5 -40.63 36.49 -44.69
CA ILE A 5 -39.28 36.04 -44.97
C ILE A 5 -39.04 34.79 -44.14
N VAL A 6 -38.54 33.73 -44.76
CA VAL A 6 -37.59 32.79 -44.13
C VAL A 6 -36.69 32.23 -45.23
N LEU A 7 -35.39 32.55 -45.16
CA LEU A 7 -34.30 32.09 -46.02
C LEU A 7 -33.59 30.88 -45.35
N PRO A 8 -32.63 30.18 -45.98
CA PRO A 8 -32.70 28.75 -46.24
C PRO A 8 -31.54 27.97 -45.60
N ILE A 9 -31.66 26.68 -45.31
CA ILE A 9 -30.46 25.87 -45.06
C ILE A 9 -30.61 24.50 -45.74
N VAL A 10 -29.99 24.44 -46.91
CA VAL A 10 -29.44 23.23 -47.53
C VAL A 10 -28.53 22.55 -46.52
N THR A 11 -28.61 21.23 -46.36
CA THR A 11 -27.42 20.36 -46.48
C THR A 11 -27.77 18.88 -46.36
N ALA A 12 -27.18 18.14 -47.29
CA ALA A 12 -27.34 16.71 -47.50
C ALA A 12 -26.85 15.89 -46.29
N THR A 13 -27.64 14.87 -45.94
CA THR A 13 -27.25 13.83 -44.99
C THR A 13 -26.16 12.94 -45.60
N VAL A 14 -24.92 13.11 -45.14
CA VAL A 14 -23.81 12.19 -45.41
C VAL A 14 -23.71 11.21 -44.25
N LEU A 15 -24.01 9.94 -44.52
CA LEU A 15 -23.71 8.79 -43.66
C LEU A 15 -22.19 8.63 -43.57
N VAL A 16 -21.62 8.78 -42.37
CA VAL A 16 -20.23 8.41 -42.09
C VAL A 16 -20.23 7.24 -41.12
N VAL A 17 -19.93 6.06 -41.65
CA VAL A 17 -19.62 4.85 -40.88
C VAL A 17 -18.18 4.99 -40.39
N ALA A 18 -17.98 5.34 -39.12
CA ALA A 18 -16.67 5.35 -38.49
C ALA A 18 -16.40 3.96 -37.88
N VAL A 19 -15.56 3.18 -38.56
CA VAL A 19 -15.00 1.93 -38.05
C VAL A 19 -13.91 2.28 -37.02
N LEU A 20 -14.21 2.10 -35.74
CA LEU A 20 -13.24 2.24 -34.65
C LEU A 20 -12.31 1.03 -34.63
N THR A 21 -11.16 1.13 -35.29
CA THR A 21 -10.04 0.21 -35.10
C THR A 21 -9.40 0.51 -33.75
N PHE A 22 -9.73 -0.29 -32.73
CA PHE A 22 -9.04 -0.30 -31.45
C PHE A 22 -7.58 -0.73 -31.63
N ALA A 23 -6.65 0.20 -31.42
CA ALA A 23 -5.23 -0.11 -31.27
C ALA A 23 -5.00 -0.74 -29.89
N LEU A 24 -4.52 -1.98 -29.85
CA LEU A 24 -3.99 -2.61 -28.64
C LEU A 24 -2.54 -2.15 -28.44
N PRO A 25 -2.14 -1.60 -27.28
CA PRO A 25 -0.74 -1.53 -26.94
C PRO A 25 -0.28 -2.94 -26.53
N LYS A 26 0.77 -3.42 -27.18
CA LYS A 26 1.49 -4.62 -26.79
C LYS A 26 2.15 -4.39 -25.43
N ILE A 27 1.81 -5.21 -24.44
CA ILE A 27 2.55 -5.29 -23.19
C ILE A 27 3.53 -6.46 -23.30
N LEU A 28 4.80 -6.11 -23.18
CA LEU A 28 5.98 -6.98 -23.13
C LEU A 28 6.18 -7.50 -21.71
N GLU A 29 6.84 -8.66 -21.60
CA GLU A 29 7.00 -9.49 -20.42
C GLU A 29 7.44 -8.83 -19.10
N GLY A 30 6.89 -9.35 -18.00
CA GLY A 30 7.40 -9.22 -16.64
C GLY A 30 6.87 -10.38 -15.78
N ASN A 31 7.56 -11.53 -15.83
CA ASN A 31 7.31 -12.67 -14.94
C ASN A 31 7.78 -12.34 -13.51
N GLY A 32 6.96 -11.61 -12.78
CA GLY A 32 7.02 -11.51 -11.32
C GLY A 32 5.73 -12.08 -10.75
N VAL A 33 5.79 -13.24 -10.11
CA VAL A 33 4.69 -13.76 -9.30
C VAL A 33 4.57 -12.83 -8.08
N ALA A 34 3.77 -11.78 -8.25
CA ALA A 34 3.36 -10.90 -7.17
C ALA A 34 2.47 -11.72 -6.23
N GLY A 35 2.95 -11.98 -5.01
CA GLY A 35 2.10 -12.42 -3.91
C GLY A 35 0.95 -11.40 -3.78
N ALA A 36 -0.28 -11.90 -3.71
CA ALA A 36 -1.50 -11.11 -3.78
C ALA A 36 -1.37 -9.85 -2.93
N ALA A 37 -1.35 -8.69 -3.58
CA ALA A 37 -1.44 -7.41 -2.91
C ALA A 37 -2.73 -7.37 -2.11
N ASP A 38 -2.68 -6.86 -0.89
CA ASP A 38 -3.88 -6.50 -0.17
C ASP A 38 -4.53 -5.35 -0.95
N PRO A 39 -5.76 -5.47 -1.47
CA PRO A 39 -6.36 -4.45 -2.34
C PRO A 39 -6.52 -3.07 -1.67
N LYS A 40 -6.26 -2.96 -0.35
CA LYS A 40 -6.25 -1.70 0.40
C LYS A 40 -4.84 -1.10 0.60
N ALA A 41 -3.75 -1.82 0.31
CA ALA A 41 -2.40 -1.33 0.59
C ALA A 41 -1.87 -0.40 -0.53
N GLU A 42 -1.30 0.74 -0.14
CA GLU A 42 -0.59 1.62 -1.08
C GLU A 42 0.72 0.96 -1.54
N GLN A 43 1.11 1.13 -2.80
CA GLN A 43 2.22 0.39 -3.41
C GLN A 43 3.40 1.32 -3.73
N PHE A 44 4.62 0.88 -3.39
CA PHE A 44 5.88 1.58 -3.62
C PHE A 44 6.85 0.66 -4.35
N ALA A 45 7.47 1.14 -5.43
CA ALA A 45 8.44 0.36 -6.18
C ALA A 45 9.83 0.38 -5.52
N GLN A 46 10.69 -0.52 -5.96
CA GLN A 46 12.08 -0.61 -5.52
C GLN A 46 12.80 0.75 -5.60
N GLY A 47 13.53 1.08 -4.53
CA GLY A 47 14.29 2.32 -4.41
C GLY A 47 13.44 3.57 -4.17
N GLN A 48 12.11 3.45 -4.08
CA GLN A 48 11.25 4.55 -3.64
C GLN A 48 11.08 4.51 -2.11
N ASP A 49 11.34 5.64 -1.45
CA ASP A 49 11.01 5.80 -0.04
C ASP A 49 9.50 5.69 0.16
N VAL A 50 9.09 5.05 1.26
CA VAL A 50 7.67 4.94 1.63
C VAL A 50 7.26 6.22 2.33
N VAL A 51 6.28 6.92 1.75
CA VAL A 51 5.77 8.20 2.25
C VAL A 51 4.36 7.99 2.82
N ILE A 52 4.25 8.18 4.13
CA ILE A 52 3.00 8.00 4.89
C ILE A 52 2.50 9.39 5.27
N LYS A 53 1.35 9.83 4.73
CA LYS A 53 0.77 11.12 5.12
C LYS A 53 0.14 11.01 6.50
N ALA A 54 0.31 12.02 7.35
CA ALA A 54 -0.33 12.01 8.66
C ALA A 54 -1.88 11.97 8.57
N SER A 55 -2.47 12.43 7.46
CA SER A 55 -3.91 12.29 7.19
C SER A 55 -4.38 10.86 7.01
N ASP A 56 -3.47 9.97 6.61
CA ASP A 56 -3.76 8.58 6.28
C ASP A 56 -3.58 7.68 7.53
N ILE A 57 -3.14 8.26 8.65
CA ILE A 57 -2.95 7.59 9.94
C ILE A 57 -4.20 7.83 10.80
N SER A 58 -5.01 6.79 10.96
CA SER A 58 -6.25 6.81 11.74
C SER A 58 -6.23 5.72 12.82
N SER A 59 -7.31 5.59 13.58
CA SER A 59 -7.47 4.45 14.49
C SER A 59 -7.50 3.10 13.76
N ASP A 60 -7.90 3.09 12.48
CA ASP A 60 -7.77 1.93 11.60
C ASP A 60 -6.40 1.95 10.92
N ALA A 61 -5.74 0.79 10.88
CA ALA A 61 -4.44 0.64 10.27
C ALA A 61 -4.49 0.85 8.75
N SER A 62 -3.51 1.60 8.27
CA SER A 62 -3.20 1.75 6.85
C SER A 62 -1.96 0.91 6.54
N TYR A 63 -1.96 0.23 5.39
CA TYR A 63 -0.91 -0.69 4.98
C TYR A 63 -0.19 -0.17 3.73
N TYR A 64 1.12 -0.39 3.67
CA TYR A 64 1.99 0.10 2.62
C TYR A 64 2.92 -1.03 2.17
N ASP A 65 2.85 -1.40 0.89
CA ASP A 65 3.65 -2.45 0.29
C ASP A 65 4.83 -1.83 -0.48
N TYR A 66 6.04 -2.21 -0.11
CA TYR A 66 7.28 -1.87 -0.80
C TYR A 66 7.85 -3.10 -1.53
N ASP A 67 8.30 -2.91 -2.76
CA ASP A 67 8.99 -3.95 -3.53
C ASP A 67 10.50 -3.94 -3.27
N ALA A 68 10.97 -4.82 -2.39
CA ALA A 68 12.38 -5.06 -2.14
C ALA A 68 12.91 -6.11 -3.13
N ASN A 69 13.19 -5.68 -4.37
CA ASN A 69 13.77 -6.51 -5.43
C ASN A 69 12.98 -7.82 -5.69
N GLY A 70 11.66 -7.70 -5.88
CA GLY A 70 10.74 -8.81 -6.06
C GLY A 70 10.20 -9.42 -4.77
N THR A 71 10.67 -8.97 -3.60
CA THR A 71 10.13 -9.37 -2.29
C THR A 71 9.24 -8.27 -1.73
N LYS A 72 7.96 -8.56 -1.55
CA LYS A 72 7.00 -7.62 -0.95
C LYS A 72 7.28 -7.47 0.55
N VAL A 73 7.69 -6.27 0.97
CA VAL A 73 7.82 -5.87 2.37
C VAL A 73 6.62 -4.98 2.70
N GLN A 74 5.80 -5.37 3.67
CA GLN A 74 4.64 -4.58 4.08
C GLN A 74 4.92 -3.85 5.40
N LEU A 75 4.60 -2.55 5.44
CA LEU A 75 4.49 -1.75 6.65
C LEU A 75 3.02 -1.54 6.99
N PHE A 76 2.77 -1.18 8.25
CA PHE A 76 1.50 -0.59 8.66
C PHE A 76 1.71 0.62 9.56
N ALA A 77 0.77 1.55 9.48
CA ALA A 77 0.70 2.72 10.36
C ALA A 77 -0.67 2.80 11.02
N VAL A 78 -0.69 3.20 12.29
CA VAL A 78 -1.91 3.36 13.08
C VAL A 78 -1.76 4.53 14.06
N LYS A 79 -2.85 5.24 14.31
CA LYS A 79 -2.95 6.17 15.44
C LYS A 79 -3.34 5.36 16.66
N ALA A 80 -2.39 5.15 17.56
CA ALA A 80 -2.63 4.41 18.77
C ALA A 80 -3.65 5.11 19.68
N SER A 81 -4.20 4.37 20.64
CA SER A 81 -5.18 4.89 21.60
C SER A 81 -4.64 6.01 22.49
N ASP A 82 -3.30 6.14 22.63
CA ASP A 82 -2.63 7.27 23.28
C ASP A 82 -2.50 8.53 22.39
N GLY A 83 -2.96 8.44 21.13
CA GLY A 83 -2.93 9.53 20.14
C GLY A 83 -1.67 9.58 19.29
N THR A 84 -0.66 8.75 19.59
CA THR A 84 0.63 8.72 18.89
C THR A 84 0.51 7.96 17.57
N ALA A 85 1.15 8.48 16.52
CA ALA A 85 1.32 7.75 15.27
C ALA A 85 2.38 6.66 15.44
N ARG A 86 2.02 5.41 15.13
CA ARG A 86 2.90 4.25 15.24
C ARG A 86 3.12 3.63 13.87
N VAL A 87 4.34 3.16 13.59
CA VAL A 87 4.71 2.49 12.35
C VAL A 87 5.51 1.24 12.69
N ALA A 88 5.22 0.14 11.99
CA ALA A 88 5.99 -1.10 12.11
C ALA A 88 5.95 -1.90 10.80
N LEU A 89 6.88 -2.86 10.66
CA LEU A 89 6.79 -3.85 9.59
C LEU A 89 5.73 -4.89 9.96
N ASN A 90 4.93 -5.33 8.98
CA ASN A 90 3.86 -6.30 9.19
C ASN A 90 4.37 -7.75 9.27
N THR A 91 5.42 -7.98 10.06
CA THR A 91 6.00 -9.31 10.37
C THR A 91 6.65 -9.26 11.75
N CYS A 92 6.73 -10.40 12.44
CA CYS A 92 7.33 -10.46 13.78
C CYS A 92 8.79 -10.92 13.74
N GLN A 93 9.56 -10.60 14.77
CA GLN A 93 11.00 -10.86 14.83
C GLN A 93 11.38 -12.35 14.90
N VAL A 94 10.48 -13.23 15.32
CA VAL A 94 10.79 -14.67 15.47
C VAL A 94 10.20 -15.54 14.36
N CYS A 95 9.00 -15.23 13.88
CA CYS A 95 8.36 -16.01 12.81
C CYS A 95 8.76 -15.55 11.41
N GLN A 96 9.52 -14.44 11.30
CA GLN A 96 10.03 -13.81 10.07
C GLN A 96 9.93 -14.70 8.82
N GLY A 97 9.13 -14.27 7.86
CA GLY A 97 8.98 -14.93 6.58
C GLY A 97 8.02 -16.11 6.58
N SER A 98 7.46 -16.53 7.72
CA SER A 98 6.34 -17.49 7.73
C SER A 98 5.15 -16.92 6.93
N PRO A 99 4.44 -17.76 6.15
CA PRO A 99 3.26 -17.34 5.39
C PRO A 99 2.22 -16.58 6.18
N LYS A 100 2.08 -16.88 7.48
CA LYS A 100 1.08 -16.27 8.36
C LYS A 100 1.68 -15.24 9.33
N ALA A 101 2.96 -14.90 9.22
CA ALA A 101 3.62 -13.92 10.08
C ALA A 101 3.21 -12.49 9.69
N TYR A 102 1.93 -12.18 9.80
CA TYR A 102 1.36 -10.86 9.62
C TYR A 102 0.29 -10.61 10.69
N PHE A 103 0.01 -9.34 10.92
CA PHE A 103 -0.91 -8.88 11.93
C PHE A 103 -2.16 -8.30 11.29
N VAL A 104 -3.30 -8.64 11.88
CA VAL A 104 -4.62 -8.11 11.51
C VAL A 104 -5.15 -7.35 12.71
N GLN A 105 -5.61 -6.13 12.49
CA GLN A 105 -6.20 -5.32 13.55
C GLN A 105 -7.55 -5.89 13.98
N ASN A 106 -7.80 -5.91 15.29
CA ASN A 106 -9.05 -6.27 15.93
C ASN A 106 -9.33 -5.26 17.08
N GLY A 107 -10.14 -4.25 16.78
CA GLY A 107 -10.33 -3.11 17.67
C GLY A 107 -9.01 -2.33 17.86
N ASP A 108 -8.63 -2.07 19.11
CA ASP A 108 -7.35 -1.42 19.44
C ASP A 108 -6.14 -2.36 19.38
N ASN A 109 -6.38 -3.67 19.24
CA ASN A 109 -5.32 -4.67 19.26
C ASN A 109 -4.95 -5.14 17.85
N PHE A 110 -3.76 -5.72 17.72
CA PHE A 110 -3.30 -6.43 16.53
C PHE A 110 -3.06 -7.90 16.87
N VAL A 111 -3.55 -8.80 16.02
CA VAL A 111 -3.46 -10.25 16.23
C VAL A 111 -2.60 -10.87 15.14
N CYS A 112 -1.54 -11.60 15.54
CA CYS A 112 -0.69 -12.36 14.64
C CYS A 112 -1.43 -13.57 14.07
N GLN A 113 -1.45 -13.69 12.74
CA GLN A 113 -2.16 -14.79 12.07
C GLN A 113 -1.39 -16.12 12.09
N ASN A 114 -0.13 -16.12 12.54
CA ASN A 114 0.69 -17.33 12.68
C ASN A 114 0.54 -17.98 14.06
N CYS A 115 0.81 -17.21 15.13
CA CYS A 115 0.92 -17.73 16.49
C CYS A 115 -0.14 -17.20 17.46
N GLY A 116 -1.00 -16.27 17.03
CA GLY A 116 -2.06 -15.70 17.88
C GLY A 116 -1.60 -14.66 18.89
N ASN A 117 -0.33 -14.24 18.90
CA ASN A 117 0.11 -13.12 19.73
C ASN A 117 -0.79 -11.89 19.49
N SER A 118 -1.17 -11.22 20.58
CA SER A 118 -2.04 -10.05 20.55
C SER A 118 -1.42 -8.93 21.38
N PHE A 119 -1.33 -7.74 20.81
CA PHE A 119 -0.78 -6.55 21.47
C PHE A 119 -1.61 -5.32 21.14
N ALA A 120 -1.59 -4.32 22.03
CA ALA A 120 -2.31 -3.07 21.86
C ALA A 120 -1.61 -2.16 20.84
N SER A 121 -2.36 -1.25 20.21
CA SER A 121 -1.84 -0.26 19.26
C SER A 121 -0.70 0.58 19.85
N THR A 122 -0.74 0.87 21.15
CA THR A 122 0.31 1.61 21.89
C THR A 122 1.65 0.88 21.94
N GLN A 123 1.69 -0.43 21.69
CA GLN A 123 2.93 -1.23 21.67
C GLN A 123 3.59 -1.25 20.28
N VAL A 124 2.88 -0.81 19.23
CA VAL A 124 3.42 -0.76 17.87
C VAL A 124 4.60 0.23 17.83
N GLY A 125 5.77 -0.23 17.40
CA GLY A 125 6.96 0.61 17.23
C GLY A 125 7.74 0.91 18.52
N ASP A 126 7.23 0.55 19.70
CA ASP A 126 7.89 0.80 21.00
C ASP A 126 8.61 -0.43 21.58
N ALA A 127 8.06 -1.63 21.36
CA ALA A 127 8.57 -2.87 21.96
C ALA A 127 8.89 -3.89 20.88
N ALA A 128 10.18 -4.22 20.77
CA ALA A 128 10.65 -5.26 19.87
C ALA A 128 11.16 -6.45 20.68
N GLN A 129 10.25 -7.35 21.09
CA GLN A 129 10.66 -8.64 21.64
C GLN A 129 9.79 -9.79 21.11
N GLY A 130 10.44 -10.84 20.62
CA GLY A 130 9.76 -12.10 20.30
C GLY A 130 8.71 -11.98 19.20
N CYS A 131 7.45 -12.15 19.59
CA CYS A 131 6.29 -12.22 18.68
C CYS A 131 5.70 -10.84 18.32
N ASP A 132 6.34 -9.76 18.74
CA ASP A 132 5.95 -8.39 18.39
C ASP A 132 6.41 -8.01 16.97
N PRO A 133 5.74 -7.05 16.31
CA PRO A 133 6.15 -6.59 14.99
C PRO A 133 7.57 -6.04 15.03
N ILE A 134 8.30 -6.16 13.93
CA ILE A 134 9.59 -5.49 13.79
C ILE A 134 9.33 -3.97 13.79
N PRO A 135 9.92 -3.20 14.73
CA PRO A 135 9.61 -1.79 14.87
C PRO A 135 10.18 -0.98 13.70
N VAL A 136 9.52 0.14 13.38
CA VAL A 136 10.10 1.23 12.60
C VAL A 136 10.16 2.43 13.53
N THR A 137 11.34 2.64 14.13
CA THR A 137 11.55 3.63 15.19
C THR A 137 11.82 5.01 14.62
N ASN A 138 11.84 6.03 15.47
CA ASN A 138 12.18 7.41 15.07
C ASN A 138 13.60 7.58 14.49
N ALA A 139 14.49 6.61 14.67
CA ALA A 139 15.80 6.58 14.02
C ALA A 139 15.73 6.05 12.58
N ASP A 140 14.65 5.32 12.24
CA ASP A 140 14.47 4.61 10.97
C ASP A 140 13.65 5.42 9.95
N TYR A 141 13.06 6.54 10.36
CA TYR A 141 12.28 7.42 9.49
C TYR A 141 12.57 8.89 9.75
N THR A 142 12.17 9.73 8.80
CA THR A 142 12.17 11.19 8.97
C THR A 142 10.76 11.74 8.89
N ILE A 143 10.53 12.89 9.52
CA ILE A 143 9.27 13.63 9.36
C ILE A 143 9.54 14.85 8.48
N LYS A 144 8.85 14.95 7.35
CA LYS A 144 8.95 16.07 6.41
C LYS A 144 7.56 16.44 5.91
N ASP A 145 7.22 17.73 5.91
CA ASP A 145 5.97 18.25 5.34
C ASP A 145 4.71 17.48 5.81
N ASN A 146 4.63 17.16 7.11
CA ASN A 146 3.53 16.39 7.72
C ASN A 146 3.38 14.95 7.18
N THR A 147 4.48 14.37 6.71
CA THR A 147 4.60 12.97 6.28
C THR A 147 5.71 12.28 7.02
N ILE A 148 5.54 10.98 7.28
CA ILE A 148 6.59 10.07 7.74
C ILE A 148 7.22 9.47 6.49
N VAL A 149 8.54 9.57 6.36
CA VAL A 149 9.30 9.04 5.23
C VAL A 149 10.22 7.94 5.73
N VAL A 150 9.92 6.70 5.34
CA VAL A 150 10.72 5.51 5.65
C VAL A 150 11.65 5.21 4.46
N PRO A 151 12.98 5.24 4.63
CA PRO A 151 13.91 5.06 3.52
C PRO A 151 13.80 3.67 2.88
N ALA A 152 13.89 3.61 1.55
CA ALA A 152 13.95 2.34 0.81
C ALA A 152 15.08 1.43 1.32
N SER A 153 16.24 2.02 1.62
CA SER A 153 17.41 1.29 2.14
C SER A 153 17.19 0.64 3.51
N PHE A 154 16.29 1.18 4.33
CA PHE A 154 15.87 0.53 5.57
C PHE A 154 15.02 -0.71 5.26
N LEU A 155 14.07 -0.58 4.33
CA LEU A 155 13.16 -1.68 3.96
C LEU A 155 13.87 -2.83 3.26
N ASP A 156 14.85 -2.53 2.42
CA ASP A 156 15.67 -3.53 1.74
C ASP A 156 16.39 -4.47 2.73
N GLN A 157 16.77 -3.98 3.92
CA GLN A 157 17.41 -4.79 4.97
C GLN A 157 16.49 -5.87 5.54
N TYR A 158 15.18 -5.71 5.41
CA TYR A 158 14.19 -6.65 5.95
C TYR A 158 13.56 -7.57 4.90
N ALA A 159 14.01 -7.52 3.64
CA ALA A 159 13.45 -8.36 2.57
C ALA A 159 13.42 -9.86 2.96
N SER A 160 14.49 -10.38 3.59
CA SER A 160 14.54 -11.78 4.02
C SER A 160 13.43 -12.15 5.02
N SER A 161 12.97 -11.20 5.84
CA SER A 161 11.88 -11.36 6.80
C SER A 161 10.50 -11.49 6.17
N PHE A 162 10.41 -11.35 4.85
CA PHE A 162 9.18 -11.44 4.06
C PHE A 162 9.22 -12.54 2.98
N THR A 163 10.26 -13.37 2.94
CA THR A 163 10.49 -14.34 1.85
C THR A 163 9.28 -15.23 1.51
N ASN A 164 8.54 -15.76 2.50
CA ASN A 164 7.31 -16.53 2.26
C ASN A 164 6.05 -15.85 2.78
N TRP A 165 6.15 -14.59 3.16
CA TRP A 165 5.06 -13.83 3.78
C TRP A 165 3.84 -13.75 2.87
N LYS A 166 2.65 -14.08 3.41
CA LYS A 166 1.36 -14.20 2.70
C LYS A 166 1.39 -15.05 1.41
N LYS A 167 2.38 -15.92 1.22
CA LYS A 167 2.35 -16.94 0.16
C LYS A 167 1.39 -18.07 0.56
N ALA A 168 0.71 -18.65 -0.41
CA ALA A 168 -0.25 -19.75 -0.21
C ALA A 168 0.44 -21.08 0.11
#